data_AF-A0A6B3G1F5-F1
#
_entry.id   AF-A0A6B3G1F5-F1
#
_cell.length_a   1.000
_cell.length_b   1.000
_cell.length_c   1.000
_cell.angle_alpha   90.00
_cell.angle_beta   90.00
_cell.angle_gamma   90.00
#
_symmetry.space_group_name_H-M   'P 1'
#
loop_
_entity.id
_entity.type
_entity.pdbx_description
1 polymer ?
#
loop_
_entity_poly.entity_id
_entity_poly.type
_entity_poly.pdbx_seq_one_letter_code
_entity_poly.pdbx_strand_id
1 'polypeptide(L)'
;LDLWDEYTAAKVEMFRATDTEYAPWTVVKNNDKKRGRLEAMRSLLSRFDYDSKDEKTVGNPDPQIVGPADTLLEPGEERADLSPTPLTGRAHGPGDHPGQD
;
A
#
# COMPACT_ATOMS: atom_id res chain seq x y z
N LEU A 1 15.39 11.61 19.56
CA LEU A 1 15.33 10.91 18.25
C LEU A 1 14.04 11.44 17.63
N ASP A 2 14.09 12.68 17.14
CA ASP A 2 12.93 13.58 17.15
C ASP A 2 12.49 14.01 15.74
N LEU A 3 12.91 13.26 14.72
CA LEU A 3 12.68 13.58 13.30
C LEU A 3 11.48 12.85 12.70
N TRP A 4 10.62 12.26 13.53
CA TRP A 4 9.47 11.48 13.06
C TRP A 4 8.58 12.30 12.12
N ASP A 5 8.23 13.52 12.53
CA ASP A 5 7.38 14.41 11.76
C ASP A 5 8.05 14.87 10.46
N GLU A 6 9.37 15.11 10.49
CA GLU A 6 10.15 15.50 9.31
C GLU A 6 10.19 14.39 8.26
N TYR A 7 10.43 13.14 8.68
CA TYR A 7 10.38 11.99 7.76
C TYR A 7 8.96 11.74 7.24
N THR A 8 7.95 11.96 8.07
CA THR A 8 6.55 11.82 7.68
C THR A 8 6.19 12.85 6.61
N ALA A 9 6.54 14.13 6.81
CA ALA A 9 6.35 15.18 5.82
C ALA A 9 7.09 14.89 4.51
N ALA A 10 8.36 14.45 4.60
CA ALA A 10 9.16 14.09 3.42
C ALA A 10 8.56 12.90 2.64
N LYS A 11 8.06 11.88 3.35
CA LYS A 11 7.36 10.73 2.74
C LYS A 11 6.13 11.17 1.97
N VAL A 12 5.28 12.00 2.58
CA VAL A 12 4.05 12.48 1.95
C VAL A 12 4.37 13.33 0.72
N GLU A 13 5.36 14.22 0.81
CA GLU A 13 5.80 15.05 -0.32
C GLU A 13 6.37 14.20 -1.47
N MET A 14 7.14 13.16 -1.15
CA MET A 14 7.64 12.20 -2.13
C MET A 14 6.48 11.52 -2.87
N PHE A 15 5.45 11.05 -2.16
CA PHE A 15 4.28 10.45 -2.80
C PHE A 15 3.56 11.45 -3.71
N ARG A 16 3.33 12.69 -3.27
CA ARG A 16 2.69 13.73 -4.10
C ARG A 16 3.45 13.98 -5.40
N ALA A 17 4.77 14.04 -5.33
CA ALA A 17 5.59 14.37 -6.49
C ALA A 17 5.82 13.20 -7.45
N THR A 18 5.71 11.94 -6.98
CA THR A 18 6.22 10.77 -7.72
C THR A 18 5.26 9.59 -7.85
N ASP A 19 4.12 9.57 -7.16
CA ASP A 19 3.10 8.54 -7.35
C ASP A 19 2.32 8.83 -8.65
N THR A 20 2.62 8.08 -9.71
CA THR A 20 2.07 8.30 -11.05
C THR A 20 1.40 7.03 -11.57
N GLU A 21 0.46 7.18 -12.52
CA GLU A 21 -0.28 6.04 -13.08
C GLU A 21 0.64 4.97 -13.71
N TYR A 22 1.73 5.40 -14.36
CA TYR A 22 2.67 4.48 -15.02
C TYR A 22 3.75 3.93 -14.08
N ALA A 23 3.99 4.58 -12.94
CA ALA A 23 4.98 4.16 -11.94
C ALA A 23 4.44 4.42 -10.52
N PRO A 24 3.48 3.60 -10.06
CA PRO A 24 2.80 3.86 -8.81
C PRO A 24 3.57 3.40 -7.59
N TRP A 25 3.42 4.12 -6.48
CA TRP A 25 3.89 3.69 -5.17
C TRP A 25 2.98 2.62 -4.58
N THR A 26 3.60 1.53 -4.08
CA THR A 26 2.92 0.48 -3.32
C THR A 26 3.41 0.52 -1.87
N VAL A 27 2.51 0.79 -0.94
CA VAL A 27 2.80 0.88 0.50
C VAL A 27 2.52 -0.47 1.16
N VAL A 28 3.37 -0.86 2.12
CA VAL A 28 3.24 -2.12 2.87
C VAL A 28 3.32 -1.84 4.37
N LYS A 29 2.25 -2.13 5.11
CA LYS A 29 2.23 -2.08 6.58
C LYS A 29 3.04 -3.24 7.14
N ASN A 30 4.17 -2.93 7.79
CA ASN A 30 5.18 -3.93 8.12
C ASN A 30 5.47 -4.10 9.62
N ASN A 31 4.52 -3.71 10.48
CA ASN A 31 4.63 -3.94 11.93
C ASN A 31 4.69 -5.45 12.25
N ASP A 32 3.89 -6.27 11.56
CA ASP A 32 4.14 -7.72 11.44
C ASP A 32 5.04 -7.99 10.25
N LYS A 33 6.34 -8.14 10.51
CA LYS A 33 7.36 -8.36 9.48
C LYS A 33 7.15 -9.63 8.67
N LYS A 34 6.59 -10.69 9.26
CA LYS A 34 6.38 -11.96 8.53
C LYS A 34 5.25 -11.79 7.53
N ARG A 35 4.13 -11.20 7.99
CA ARG A 35 2.97 -10.95 7.13
C ARG A 35 3.30 -9.90 6.05
N GLY A 36 3.96 -8.80 6.40
CA GLY A 36 4.34 -7.75 5.44
C GLY A 36 5.24 -8.26 4.31
N ARG A 37 6.19 -9.16 4.59
CA ARG A 37 7.03 -9.79 3.55
C ARG A 37 6.22 -10.67 2.60
N LEU A 38 5.30 -11.48 3.13
CA LEU A 38 4.43 -12.32 2.31
C LEU A 38 3.54 -11.46 1.41
N GLU A 39 2.93 -10.40 1.96
CA GLU A 39 2.04 -9.52 1.20
C GLU A 39 2.78 -8.71 0.13
N ALA A 40 4.02 -8.27 0.39
CA ALA A 40 4.85 -7.64 -0.63
C ALA A 40 5.10 -8.58 -1.83
N MET A 41 5.46 -9.84 -1.56
CA MET A 41 5.65 -10.85 -2.61
C MET A 41 4.34 -11.16 -3.36
N ARG A 42 3.24 -11.35 -2.63
CA ARG A 42 1.91 -11.58 -3.24
C ARG A 42 1.47 -10.43 -4.13
N SER A 43 1.64 -9.18 -3.68
CA SER A 43 1.30 -7.99 -4.46
C SER A 43 2.08 -7.92 -5.76
N LEU A 44 3.35 -8.34 -5.78
CA LEU A 44 4.12 -8.39 -7.03
C LEU A 44 3.64 -9.53 -7.94
N LEU A 45 3.58 -10.75 -7.42
CA LEU A 45 3.26 -11.95 -8.21
C LEU A 45 1.83 -11.95 -8.74
N SER A 46 0.88 -11.34 -8.03
CA SER A 46 -0.52 -11.26 -8.49
C SER A 46 -0.72 -10.34 -9.70
N ARG A 47 0.17 -9.36 -9.94
CA ARG A 47 0.03 -8.34 -11.01
C ARG A 47 0.42 -8.83 -12.39
N PHE A 48 1.27 -9.86 -12.47
CA PHE A 48 1.79 -10.34 -13.73
C PHE A 48 1.19 -11.70 -14.07
N ASP A 49 0.86 -11.89 -15.34
CA ASP A 49 0.61 -13.20 -15.90
C ASP A 49 1.97 -13.80 -16.29
N TYR A 50 2.30 -14.96 -15.72
CA TYR A 50 3.58 -15.62 -15.92
C TYR A 50 3.40 -17.14 -15.96
N ASP A 51 4.27 -17.80 -16.72
CA ASP A 51 4.19 -19.24 -16.93
C ASP A 51 4.28 -20.01 -15.60
N SER A 52 3.44 -21.04 -15.47
CA SER A 52 3.39 -21.91 -14.29
C SER A 52 3.05 -21.20 -12.97
N LYS A 53 2.31 -20.09 -13.03
CA LYS A 53 1.75 -19.44 -11.84
C LYS A 53 0.77 -20.36 -11.10
N ASP A 54 1.09 -20.66 -9.85
CA ASP A 54 0.15 -21.30 -8.92
C ASP A 54 -0.67 -20.23 -8.19
N GLU A 55 -1.86 -19.94 -8.73
CA GLU A 55 -2.79 -18.95 -8.17
C GLU A 55 -3.20 -19.27 -6.73
N LYS A 56 -3.20 -20.54 -6.32
CA LYS A 56 -3.55 -20.92 -4.95
C LYS A 56 -2.43 -20.58 -3.98
N THR A 57 -1.17 -20.76 -4.39
CA THR A 57 -0.01 -20.42 -3.56
C THR A 57 0.21 -18.91 -3.48
N VAL A 58 0.07 -18.19 -4.61
CA VAL A 58 0.15 -16.73 -4.63
C VAL A 58 -1.01 -16.13 -3.84
N GLY A 59 -2.24 -16.54 -4.13
CA GLY A 59 -3.44 -15.99 -3.51
C GLY A 59 -3.66 -14.51 -3.83
N ASN A 60 -4.57 -13.88 -3.09
CA ASN A 60 -4.85 -12.45 -3.24
C ASN A 60 -4.10 -11.65 -2.18
N PRO A 61 -3.47 -10.52 -2.55
CA PRO A 61 -2.87 -9.61 -1.59
C PRO A 61 -3.92 -9.05 -0.63
N ASP A 62 -3.55 -8.90 0.64
CA ASP A 62 -4.41 -8.34 1.68
C ASP A 62 -4.46 -6.80 1.59
N PRO A 63 -5.62 -6.20 1.24
CA PRO A 63 -5.73 -4.75 1.06
C PRO A 63 -5.56 -3.96 2.36
N GLN A 64 -5.62 -4.60 3.53
CA GLN A 64 -5.32 -3.94 4.81
C GLN A 64 -3.81 -3.80 5.06
N ILE A 65 -2.98 -4.53 4.31
CA ILE A 65 -1.52 -4.58 4.51
C ILE A 65 -0.77 -3.97 3.34
N VAL A 66 -1.17 -4.26 2.11
CA VAL A 66 -0.50 -3.76 0.90
C VAL A 66 -1.49 -3.04 0.00
N GLY A 67 -1.11 -1.85 -0.44
CA GLY A 67 -2.04 -0.92 -1.08
C GLY A 67 -1.35 0.19 -1.86
N PRO A 68 -2.10 1.01 -2.61
CA PRO A 68 -1.58 2.24 -3.19
C PRO A 68 -1.31 3.27 -2.08
N ALA A 69 -0.48 4.26 -2.37
CA ALA A 69 -0.12 5.27 -1.38
C ALA A 69 -1.35 6.02 -0.84
N ASP A 70 -2.32 6.35 -1.71
CA ASP A 70 -3.55 7.07 -1.38
C ASP A 70 -4.44 6.39 -0.32
N THR A 71 -4.40 5.06 -0.24
CA THR A 71 -5.35 4.25 0.55
C THR A 71 -4.75 3.87 1.91
N LEU A 72 -3.42 3.91 2.04
CA LEU A 72 -2.71 3.52 3.26
C LEU A 72 -2.06 4.70 4.00
N LEU A 73 -2.49 5.93 3.70
CA LEU A 73 -2.14 7.12 4.48
C LEU A 73 -2.67 7.02 5.92
N GLU A 74 -1.87 7.50 6.87
CA GLU A 74 -2.26 7.55 8.28
C GLU A 74 -3.21 8.74 8.56
N PRO A 75 -4.07 8.67 9.59
CA PRO A 75 -4.92 9.78 9.98
C PRO A 75 -4.09 11.06 10.23
N GLY A 76 -4.35 12.12 9.45
CA GLY A 76 -3.58 13.37 9.46
C GLY A 76 -2.69 13.57 8.22
N GLU A 77 -2.47 12.53 7.42
CA GLU A 77 -1.87 12.62 6.10
C GLU A 77 -3.00 12.83 5.07
N GLU A 78 -3.28 14.07 4.69
CA GLU A 78 -4.45 14.40 3.86
C GLU A 78 -4.35 13.89 2.41
N ARG A 79 -5.51 13.47 1.87
CA ARG A 79 -5.69 12.82 0.56
C ARG A 79 -5.57 13.73 -0.66
N ALA A 80 -5.64 15.05 -0.49
CA ALA A 80 -6.18 15.96 -1.52
C ALA A 80 -5.46 15.90 -2.88
N ASP A 81 -4.18 15.52 -2.90
CA ASP A 81 -3.32 15.64 -4.08
C ASP A 81 -2.64 14.33 -4.52
N LEU A 82 -2.92 13.19 -3.88
CA LEU A 82 -2.34 11.92 -4.34
C LEU A 82 -3.21 11.35 -5.48
N SER A 83 -2.59 11.16 -6.65
CA SER A 83 -3.24 10.54 -7.78
C SER A 83 -3.71 9.13 -7.37
N PRO A 84 -5.01 8.78 -7.51
CA PRO A 84 -5.49 7.48 -7.10
C PRO A 84 -4.94 6.43 -8.05
N THR A 85 -3.85 5.77 -7.66
CA THR A 85 -3.37 4.60 -8.38
C THR A 85 -4.46 3.54 -8.32
N PRO A 86 -5.03 3.10 -9.46
CA PRO A 86 -5.96 1.99 -9.45
C PRO A 86 -5.17 0.72 -9.15
N LEU A 87 -5.22 0.25 -7.90
CA LEU A 87 -5.07 -1.19 -7.71
C LEU A 87 -6.31 -1.83 -8.32
N THR A 88 -6.08 -2.59 -9.39
CA THR A 88 -7.02 -3.50 -10.05
C THR A 88 -8.20 -3.90 -9.16
N GLY A 89 -9.41 -3.43 -9.54
CA GLY A 89 -10.71 -3.88 -9.00
C GLY A 89 -11.04 -3.43 -7.57
N ARG A 90 -11.54 -2.20 -7.39
CA ARG A 90 -12.15 -1.73 -6.13
C ARG A 90 -13.45 -2.49 -5.80
N ALA A 91 -13.58 -2.97 -4.55
CA ALA A 91 -14.86 -3.36 -3.96
C ALA A 91 -15.13 -2.78 -2.55
N HIS A 92 -14.17 -2.13 -1.86
CA HIS A 92 -14.46 -1.61 -0.53
C HIS A 92 -13.69 -0.34 -0.17
N GLY A 93 -14.34 0.51 0.65
CA GLY A 93 -13.90 1.84 1.06
C GLY A 93 -12.73 1.86 2.04
N PRO A 94 -12.43 3.02 2.66
CA PRO A 94 -11.27 3.19 3.53
C PRO A 94 -11.27 2.14 4.65
N GLY A 95 -10.15 1.43 4.82
CA GLY A 95 -10.07 0.30 5.74
C GLY A 95 -10.17 0.71 7.21
N ASP A 96 -11.04 0.03 7.96
CA ASP A 96 -11.10 0.12 9.41
C ASP A 96 -9.88 -0.53 10.05
N HIS A 97 -9.25 0.21 10.97
CA HIS A 97 -8.20 -0.28 11.85
C HIS A 97 -8.83 -0.84 13.14
N PRO A 98 -8.47 -2.06 13.58
CA PRO A 98 -8.90 -2.56 14.88
C PRO A 98 -8.04 -1.97 16.00
N GLY A 99 -8.71 -1.36 17.00
CA GLY A 99 -8.14 -1.02 18.30
C GLY A 99 -7.97 0.47 18.57
N GLN A 100 -9.04 1.12 19.03
CA GLN A 100 -8.95 2.22 19.98
C GLN A 100 -9.68 1.76 21.25
N ASP A 101 -8.90 1.35 22.26
CA ASP A 101 -9.17 1.42 23.70
C ASP A 101 -7.80 1.33 24.42
#